data_AF-D7IYN0-F1
#
_entry.id   AF-D7IYN0-F1
#
_cell.length_a   1.000
_cell.length_b   1.000
_cell.length_c   1.000
_cell.angle_alpha   90.00
_cell.angle_beta   90.00
_cell.angle_gamma   90.00
#
_symmetry.space_group_name_H-M   'P 1'
#
loop_
_entity.id
_entity.type
_entity.pdbx_description
1 polymer ?
#
loop_
_entity_poly.entity_id
_entity_poly.type
_entity_poly.pdbx_seq_one_letter_code
_entity_poly.pdbx_strand_id
1 'polypeptide(L)'
;MKPVDKFSIQYSELLEYIYPVTQEYFPDFDYDEETGQAYILPSQTPDTFKGRYNRGILKGKFSFDSYIKNNELQELLAVLGLDAEKFWYLLLFCYDCSWGKCMEGIEIKESPKEQIEKFVNAISEDYKRDTPFGAVFKSPICITLKIGRKNIVIDNKTAIASIAKFCADGLETVNSDQMNTGSVDLSNPHTESFSVFAYYFSQMIITALNYQEQVKEKRKKGANMSDKEKTLISHLLYFTGIVSNESVLVDYDYLKSLLKQYKDKDIRSLNAFYY
;
A
#
# COMPACT_ATOMS: atom_id res chain seq x y z
N MET A 1 -16.96 22.04 19.59
CA MET A 1 -16.43 20.66 19.62
C MET A 1 -14.93 20.74 19.85
N LYS A 2 -14.33 19.79 20.58
CA LYS A 2 -12.89 19.70 20.82
C LYS A 2 -12.46 18.24 20.72
N PRO A 3 -11.25 17.92 20.23
CA PRO A 3 -10.75 16.55 20.24
C PRO A 3 -10.68 16.01 21.65
N VAL A 4 -10.77 14.68 21.79
CA VAL A 4 -10.51 14.03 23.07
C VAL A 4 -9.05 14.21 23.45
N ASP A 5 -8.78 14.52 24.72
CA ASP A 5 -7.40 14.69 25.16
C ASP A 5 -6.61 13.37 25.07
N LYS A 6 -7.26 12.26 25.45
CA LYS A 6 -6.71 10.90 25.37
C LYS A 6 -7.82 9.88 25.15
N PHE A 7 -7.51 8.85 24.37
CA PHE A 7 -8.32 7.63 24.28
C PHE A 7 -8.03 6.69 25.45
N SER A 8 -9.08 6.02 25.95
CA SER A 8 -8.93 4.85 26.82
C SER A 8 -8.62 3.61 25.96
N ILE A 9 -8.27 2.49 26.61
CA ILE A 9 -8.03 1.21 25.92
C ILE A 9 -9.34 0.63 25.36
N GLN A 10 -10.49 1.03 25.89
CA GLN A 10 -11.79 0.50 25.47
C GLN A 10 -12.17 0.94 24.06
N TYR A 11 -13.17 0.25 23.50
CA TYR A 11 -13.81 0.66 22.24
C TYR A 11 -14.24 2.14 22.32
N SER A 12 -14.00 2.86 21.23
CA SER A 12 -14.41 4.25 21.08
C SER A 12 -15.22 4.42 19.81
N GLU A 13 -16.43 4.95 19.95
CA GLU A 13 -17.30 5.31 18.83
C GLU A 13 -16.70 6.41 17.95
N LEU A 14 -15.76 7.20 18.48
CA LEU A 14 -15.03 8.21 17.71
C LEU A 14 -14.11 7.60 16.65
N LEU A 15 -13.74 6.32 16.81
CA LEU A 15 -12.90 5.58 15.88
C LEU A 15 -13.71 4.68 14.93
N GLU A 16 -15.05 4.81 14.91
CA GLU A 16 -15.93 3.97 14.09
C GLU A 16 -15.50 3.90 12.62
N TYR A 17 -15.02 5.02 12.06
CA TYR A 17 -14.56 5.08 10.67
C TYR A 17 -13.19 4.42 10.44
N ILE A 18 -12.41 4.17 11.48
CA ILE A 18 -11.08 3.56 11.40
C ILE A 18 -11.16 2.04 11.42
N TYR A 19 -12.01 1.44 12.26
CA TYR A 19 -12.07 -0.02 12.43
C TYR A 19 -12.16 -0.83 11.12
N PRO A 20 -13.06 -0.50 10.17
CA PRO A 20 -13.12 -1.28 8.93
C PRO A 20 -11.88 -1.07 8.04
N VAL A 21 -11.28 0.13 8.06
CA VAL A 21 -10.03 0.40 7.34
C VAL A 21 -8.89 -0.41 7.94
N THR A 22 -8.77 -0.45 9.26
CA THR A 22 -7.73 -1.26 9.92
C THR A 22 -7.92 -2.74 9.68
N GLN A 23 -9.17 -3.23 9.61
CA GLN A 23 -9.42 -4.63 9.28
C GLN A 23 -9.00 -4.98 7.84
N GLU A 24 -9.17 -4.06 6.89
CA GLU A 24 -8.79 -4.27 5.49
C GLU A 24 -7.27 -4.21 5.28
N TYR A 25 -6.59 -3.28 5.94
CA TYR A 25 -5.15 -3.05 5.73
C TYR A 25 -4.24 -3.79 6.71
N PHE A 26 -4.71 -4.08 7.91
CA PHE A 26 -3.95 -4.65 9.03
C PHE A 26 -4.77 -5.68 9.81
N PRO A 27 -5.31 -6.73 9.16
CA PRO A 27 -5.94 -7.82 9.89
C PRO A 27 -4.89 -8.55 10.74
N ASP A 28 -5.28 -8.93 11.95
CA ASP A 28 -4.52 -9.89 12.74
C ASP A 28 -4.84 -11.32 12.28
N PHE A 29 -3.94 -12.24 12.56
CA PHE A 29 -4.09 -13.64 12.21
C PHE A 29 -3.71 -14.52 13.40
N ASP A 30 -4.41 -15.64 13.50
CA ASP A 30 -4.04 -16.74 14.38
C ASP A 30 -4.17 -18.05 13.60
N TYR A 31 -3.68 -19.16 14.17
CA TYR A 31 -3.71 -20.45 13.52
C TYR A 31 -4.38 -21.49 14.42
N ASP A 32 -5.19 -22.33 13.79
CA ASP A 32 -5.76 -23.49 14.46
C ASP A 32 -4.65 -24.54 14.66
N GLU A 33 -4.34 -24.88 15.91
CA GLU A 33 -3.22 -25.77 16.23
C GLU A 33 -3.44 -27.22 15.74
N GLU A 34 -4.69 -27.66 15.57
CA GLU A 34 -5.03 -29.03 15.16
C GLU A 34 -4.96 -29.21 13.64
N THR A 35 -5.40 -28.19 12.90
CA THR A 35 -5.51 -28.23 11.42
C THR A 35 -4.38 -27.48 10.72
N GLY A 36 -3.66 -26.60 11.43
CA GLY A 36 -2.64 -25.71 10.89
C GLY A 36 -3.19 -24.59 9.98
N GLN A 37 -4.50 -24.38 9.95
CA GLN A 37 -5.12 -23.35 9.11
C GLN A 37 -5.10 -21.98 9.79
N ALA A 38 -4.64 -20.97 9.06
CA ALA A 38 -4.69 -19.58 9.50
C ALA A 38 -6.12 -19.00 9.36
N TYR A 39 -6.53 -18.19 10.33
CA TYR A 39 -7.81 -17.49 10.33
C TYR A 39 -7.65 -16.02 10.74
N ILE A 40 -8.54 -15.16 10.25
CA ILE A 40 -8.48 -13.71 10.43
C ILE A 40 -9.11 -13.32 11.78
N LEU A 41 -8.41 -12.48 12.53
CA LEU A 41 -8.85 -11.85 13.77
C LEU A 41 -9.14 -10.36 13.59
N PRO A 42 -9.87 -9.74 14.55
CA PRO A 42 -10.07 -8.31 14.60
C PRO A 42 -8.75 -7.56 14.75
N SER A 43 -8.53 -6.57 13.90
CA SER A 43 -7.33 -5.71 13.92
C SER A 43 -7.15 -5.00 15.26
N GLN A 44 -5.96 -5.12 15.85
CA GLN A 44 -5.49 -4.38 17.02
C GLN A 44 -4.91 -3.00 16.65
N THR A 45 -4.79 -2.68 15.36
CA THR A 45 -4.27 -1.39 14.88
C THR A 45 -4.99 -0.16 15.43
N PRO A 46 -6.32 -0.17 15.69
CA PRO A 46 -6.98 0.94 16.38
C PRO A 46 -6.36 1.27 17.74
N ASP A 47 -5.92 0.26 18.50
CA ASP A 47 -5.27 0.48 19.80
C ASP A 47 -3.86 1.02 19.66
N THR A 48 -3.12 0.56 18.63
CA THR A 48 -1.85 1.18 18.24
C THR A 48 -2.03 2.66 17.89
N PHE A 49 -3.07 3.00 17.14
CA PHE A 49 -3.42 4.39 16.82
C PHE A 49 -3.72 5.20 18.09
N LYS A 50 -4.57 4.70 19.00
CA LYS A 50 -4.84 5.36 20.29
C LYS A 50 -3.56 5.61 21.08
N GLY A 51 -2.67 4.62 21.15
CA GLY A 51 -1.37 4.75 21.84
C GLY A 51 -0.47 5.82 21.22
N ARG A 52 -0.42 5.89 19.89
CA ARG A 52 0.33 6.95 19.18
C ARG A 52 -0.30 8.34 19.36
N TYR A 53 -1.62 8.44 19.26
CA TYR A 53 -2.38 9.66 19.52
C TYR A 53 -2.11 10.20 20.93
N ASN A 54 -2.28 9.36 21.96
CA ASN A 54 -2.10 9.71 23.37
C ASN A 54 -0.67 10.18 23.72
N ARG A 55 0.33 9.74 22.94
CA ARG A 55 1.74 10.15 23.08
C ARG A 55 2.08 11.39 22.27
N GLY A 56 1.18 11.89 21.41
CA GLY A 56 1.42 13.05 20.56
C GLY A 56 2.48 12.81 19.47
N ILE A 57 2.65 11.56 19.02
CA ILE A 57 3.70 11.17 18.06
C ILE A 57 3.19 10.95 16.63
N LEU A 58 1.94 11.32 16.36
CA LEU A 58 1.40 11.29 15.00
C LEU A 58 2.15 12.28 14.09
N LYS A 59 2.32 11.90 12.82
CA LYS A 59 3.15 12.67 11.87
C LYS A 59 2.44 13.89 11.28
N GLY A 60 1.11 13.88 11.22
CA GLY A 60 0.30 15.00 10.71
C GLY A 60 0.58 16.31 11.45
N LYS A 61 0.84 17.39 10.72
CA LYS A 61 1.11 18.74 11.27
C LYS A 61 -0.09 19.70 11.17
N PHE A 62 -1.22 19.23 10.67
CA PHE A 62 -2.47 19.99 10.61
C PHE A 62 -3.21 19.91 11.95
N SER A 63 -4.04 20.91 12.25
CA SER A 63 -4.72 21.04 13.54
C SER A 63 -6.23 20.83 13.44
N PHE A 64 -6.85 20.41 14.55
CA PHE A 64 -8.30 20.31 14.63
C PHE A 64 -8.98 21.66 14.42
N ASP A 65 -8.42 22.74 14.97
CA ASP A 65 -8.95 24.09 14.80
C ASP A 65 -8.97 24.53 13.34
N SER A 66 -7.90 24.24 12.57
CA SER A 66 -7.88 24.50 11.14
C SER A 66 -8.86 23.61 10.36
N TYR A 67 -9.05 22.36 10.79
CA TYR A 67 -9.96 21.42 10.17
C TYR A 67 -11.43 21.84 10.34
N ILE A 68 -11.84 22.14 11.58
CA ILE A 68 -13.22 22.47 11.91
C ILE A 68 -13.65 23.84 11.36
N LYS A 69 -12.70 24.77 11.19
CA LYS A 69 -12.93 26.09 10.58
C LYS A 69 -12.89 26.08 9.05
N ASN A 70 -12.51 24.97 8.42
CA ASN A 70 -12.49 24.86 6.97
C ASN A 70 -13.91 24.60 6.45
N ASN A 71 -14.62 25.67 6.08
CA ASN A 71 -16.02 25.61 5.66
C ASN A 71 -16.26 24.65 4.49
N GLU A 72 -15.36 24.60 3.51
CA GLU A 72 -15.49 23.73 2.34
C GLU A 72 -15.42 22.24 2.74
N LEU A 73 -14.45 21.88 3.60
CA LEU A 73 -14.37 20.52 4.15
C LEU A 73 -15.62 20.17 4.96
N GLN A 74 -16.08 21.07 5.83
CA GLN A 74 -17.28 20.82 6.65
C GLN A 74 -18.54 20.67 5.79
N GLU A 75 -18.69 21.46 4.72
CA GLU A 75 -19.79 21.33 3.77
C GLU A 75 -19.74 19.98 3.03
N LEU A 76 -18.56 19.57 2.54
CA LEU A 76 -18.39 18.29 1.85
C LEU A 76 -18.74 17.11 2.77
N LEU A 77 -18.29 17.13 4.02
CA LEU A 77 -18.62 16.10 5.01
C LEU A 77 -20.12 16.06 5.30
N ALA A 78 -20.75 17.22 5.50
CA ALA A 78 -22.19 17.31 5.73
C ALA A 78 -23.00 16.78 4.53
N VAL A 79 -22.63 17.16 3.30
CA VAL A 79 -23.27 16.66 2.07
C VAL A 79 -23.12 15.15 1.94
N LEU A 80 -21.97 14.59 2.32
CA LEU A 80 -21.72 13.15 2.32
C LEU A 80 -22.35 12.43 3.52
N GLY A 81 -22.83 13.14 4.54
CA GLY A 81 -23.43 12.55 5.74
C GLY A 81 -22.39 11.93 6.66
N LEU A 82 -21.18 12.49 6.66
CA LEU A 82 -20.07 12.05 7.47
C LEU A 82 -20.02 12.88 8.75
N ASP A 83 -19.81 12.21 9.88
CA ASP A 83 -19.58 12.86 11.16
C ASP A 83 -18.19 13.50 11.17
N ALA A 84 -18.12 14.81 11.36
CA ALA A 84 -16.86 15.55 11.31
C ALA A 84 -15.89 15.17 12.44
N GLU A 85 -16.39 14.76 13.60
CA GLU A 85 -15.53 14.37 14.72
C GLU A 85 -14.90 12.99 14.47
N LYS A 86 -15.71 12.02 14.03
CA LYS A 86 -15.20 10.69 13.65
C LYS A 86 -14.25 10.78 12.46
N PHE A 87 -14.58 11.62 11.48
CA PHE A 87 -13.75 11.82 10.29
C PHE A 87 -12.41 12.48 10.61
N TRP A 88 -12.34 13.34 11.63
CA TRP A 88 -11.08 13.91 12.10
C TRP A 88 -10.07 12.82 12.51
N TYR A 89 -10.51 11.82 13.29
CA TYR A 89 -9.63 10.73 13.71
C TYR A 89 -9.25 9.83 12.53
N LEU A 90 -10.18 9.55 11.62
CA LEU A 90 -9.88 8.86 10.37
C LEU A 90 -8.79 9.59 9.57
N LEU A 91 -8.89 10.91 9.42
CA LEU A 91 -7.91 11.73 8.72
C LEU A 91 -6.52 11.63 9.36
N LEU A 92 -6.46 11.73 10.69
CA LEU A 92 -5.21 11.55 11.44
C LEU A 92 -4.61 10.16 11.21
N PHE A 93 -5.42 9.12 11.31
CA PHE A 93 -4.99 7.73 11.10
C PHE A 93 -4.49 7.51 9.67
N CYS A 94 -5.28 7.85 8.65
CA CYS A 94 -4.89 7.67 7.25
C CYS A 94 -3.60 8.40 6.91
N TYR A 95 -3.41 9.64 7.42
CA TYR A 95 -2.18 10.38 7.20
C TYR A 95 -0.98 9.70 7.88
N ASP A 96 -1.10 9.39 9.18
CA ASP A 96 0.00 8.80 9.95
C ASP A 96 0.38 7.40 9.43
N CYS A 97 -0.62 6.59 9.11
CA CYS A 97 -0.44 5.30 8.47
C CYS A 97 0.27 5.44 7.11
N SER A 98 -0.22 6.32 6.25
CA SER A 98 0.36 6.53 4.93
C SER A 98 1.80 7.05 5.01
N TRP A 99 2.12 7.88 6.00
CA TRP A 99 3.49 8.30 6.28
C TRP A 99 4.36 7.12 6.71
N GLY A 100 3.88 6.27 7.62
CA GLY A 100 4.61 5.09 8.10
C GLY A 100 4.86 4.04 7.02
N LYS A 101 3.98 3.95 6.01
CA LYS A 101 4.14 3.06 4.85
C LYS A 101 5.04 3.67 3.77
N CYS A 102 4.84 4.93 3.42
CA CYS A 102 5.45 5.54 2.24
C CYS A 102 6.71 6.34 2.56
N MET A 103 6.78 7.05 3.68
CA MET A 103 7.89 7.96 3.98
C MET A 103 8.93 7.34 4.91
N GLU A 104 8.48 6.50 5.83
CA GLU A 104 9.31 5.77 6.81
C GLU A 104 9.13 4.25 6.69
N GLY A 105 8.72 3.74 5.51
CA GLY A 105 8.42 2.33 5.32
C GLY A 105 9.64 1.43 5.52
N ILE A 106 9.41 0.17 5.90
CA ILE A 106 10.48 -0.84 5.96
C ILE A 106 10.46 -1.60 4.64
N GLU A 107 11.49 -1.47 3.81
CA GLU A 107 11.52 -2.13 2.49
C GLU A 107 11.43 -3.65 2.61
N ILE A 108 10.53 -4.25 1.82
CA ILE A 108 10.48 -5.69 1.60
C ILE A 108 11.17 -5.96 0.27
N LYS A 109 12.35 -6.58 0.32
CA LYS A 109 13.09 -7.00 -0.87
C LYS A 109 12.43 -8.23 -1.48
N GLU A 110 12.60 -8.38 -2.80
CA GLU A 110 12.16 -9.54 -3.57
C GLU A 110 12.57 -10.84 -2.84
N SER A 111 11.60 -11.73 -2.65
CA SER A 111 11.84 -13.08 -2.13
C SER A 111 12.77 -13.87 -3.06
N PRO A 112 13.43 -14.93 -2.56
CA PRO A 112 14.24 -15.80 -3.40
C PRO A 112 13.46 -16.32 -4.63
N LYS A 113 12.19 -16.68 -4.43
CA LYS A 113 11.30 -17.13 -5.52
C LYS A 113 11.08 -16.04 -6.56
N GLU A 114 10.70 -14.83 -6.16
CA GLU A 114 10.46 -13.71 -7.09
C GLU A 114 11.71 -13.39 -7.94
N GLN A 115 12.90 -13.42 -7.33
CA GLN A 115 14.14 -13.19 -8.07
C GLN A 115 14.39 -14.26 -9.14
N ILE A 116 14.11 -15.53 -8.82
CA ILE A 116 14.23 -16.64 -9.77
C ILE A 116 13.15 -16.55 -10.85
N GLU A 117 11.90 -16.26 -10.50
CA GLU A 117 10.80 -16.10 -11.46
C GLU A 117 11.10 -14.98 -12.45
N LYS A 118 11.56 -13.82 -11.96
CA LYS A 118 11.98 -12.70 -12.81
C LYS A 118 13.11 -13.09 -13.77
N PHE A 119 14.09 -13.85 -13.28
CA PHE A 119 15.19 -14.38 -14.10
C PHE A 119 14.67 -15.35 -15.18
N VAL A 120 13.80 -16.29 -14.81
CA VAL A 120 13.19 -17.26 -15.75
C VAL A 120 12.33 -16.55 -16.80
N ASN A 121 11.50 -15.59 -16.37
CA ASN A 121 10.61 -14.83 -17.25
C ASN A 121 11.41 -14.01 -18.26
N ALA A 122 12.46 -13.30 -17.83
CA ALA A 122 13.31 -12.53 -18.74
C ALA A 122 13.95 -13.39 -19.84
N ILE A 123 14.38 -14.62 -19.52
CA ILE A 123 14.91 -15.55 -20.51
C ILE A 123 13.78 -16.07 -21.42
N SER A 124 12.65 -16.44 -20.85
CA SER A 124 11.51 -17.03 -21.56
C SER A 124 10.85 -16.05 -22.53
N GLU A 125 10.76 -14.77 -22.16
CA GLU A 125 10.23 -13.70 -23.01
C GLU A 125 11.09 -13.45 -24.26
N ASP A 126 12.42 -13.61 -24.15
CA ASP A 126 13.33 -13.46 -25.29
C ASP A 126 13.50 -14.76 -26.08
N TYR A 127 13.13 -15.92 -25.52
CA TYR A 127 13.17 -17.20 -26.21
C TYR A 127 12.27 -17.20 -27.46
N LYS A 128 12.75 -17.84 -28.54
CA LYS A 128 12.04 -17.91 -29.83
C LYS A 128 11.62 -19.32 -30.19
N ARG A 129 12.55 -20.26 -30.23
CA ARG A 129 12.35 -21.67 -30.59
C ARG A 129 13.61 -22.49 -30.41
N ASP A 130 13.45 -23.81 -30.39
CA ASP A 130 14.55 -24.75 -30.55
C ASP A 130 14.83 -25.05 -32.03
N THR A 131 16.08 -25.44 -32.29
CA THR A 131 16.53 -25.98 -33.57
C THR A 131 17.40 -27.21 -33.32
N PRO A 132 17.73 -28.02 -34.35
CA PRO A 132 18.69 -29.11 -34.20
C PRO A 132 20.07 -28.68 -33.68
N PHE A 133 20.39 -27.38 -33.75
CA PHE A 133 21.66 -26.81 -33.32
C PHE A 133 21.58 -26.09 -31.96
N GLY A 134 20.41 -26.13 -31.28
CA GLY A 134 20.19 -25.53 -29.97
C GLY A 134 19.14 -24.43 -29.95
N ALA A 135 19.05 -23.77 -28.78
CA ALA A 135 18.06 -22.73 -28.50
C ALA A 135 18.34 -21.43 -29.26
N VAL A 136 17.27 -20.77 -29.72
CA VAL A 136 17.31 -19.48 -30.41
C VAL A 136 16.54 -18.44 -29.60
N PHE A 137 17.18 -17.29 -29.41
CA PHE A 137 16.68 -16.11 -28.71
C PHE A 137 16.46 -14.96 -29.71
N LYS A 138 15.55 -14.03 -29.38
CA LYS A 138 15.25 -12.82 -30.17
C LYS A 138 16.44 -11.86 -30.15
N SER A 139 17.15 -11.80 -29.03
CA SER A 139 18.26 -10.90 -28.77
C SER A 139 19.56 -11.67 -28.45
N PRO A 140 20.75 -11.04 -28.58
CA PRO A 140 21.97 -11.57 -27.98
C PRO A 140 21.81 -11.66 -26.45
N ILE A 141 22.18 -12.80 -25.87
CA ILE A 141 21.98 -13.08 -24.43
C ILE A 141 23.20 -13.79 -23.84
N CYS A 142 23.55 -13.43 -22.61
CA CYS A 142 24.51 -14.15 -21.77
C CYS A 142 24.15 -13.99 -20.29
N ILE A 143 24.56 -14.94 -19.45
CA ILE A 143 24.45 -14.85 -17.99
C ILE A 143 25.85 -14.59 -17.43
N THR A 144 25.99 -13.59 -16.55
CA THR A 144 27.24 -13.33 -15.83
C THR A 144 27.06 -13.53 -14.34
N LEU A 145 27.78 -14.49 -13.76
CA LEU A 145 27.93 -14.63 -12.31
C LEU A 145 29.17 -13.87 -11.85
N LYS A 146 28.99 -12.95 -10.90
CA LYS A 146 30.07 -12.16 -10.31
C LYS A 146 30.34 -12.61 -8.87
N ILE A 147 31.57 -13.01 -8.59
CA ILE A 147 32.05 -13.41 -7.26
C ILE A 147 33.23 -12.50 -6.90
N GLY A 148 32.94 -11.41 -6.17
CA GLY A 148 33.92 -10.36 -5.90
C GLY A 148 34.45 -9.74 -7.21
N ARG A 149 35.73 -9.97 -7.51
CA ARG A 149 36.38 -9.53 -8.77
C ARG A 149 36.34 -10.58 -9.90
N LYS A 150 35.95 -11.82 -9.62
CA LYS A 150 35.89 -12.91 -10.60
C LYS A 150 34.54 -12.92 -11.31
N ASN A 151 34.55 -13.10 -12.63
CA ASN A 151 33.34 -13.29 -13.43
C ASN A 151 33.35 -14.68 -14.08
N ILE A 152 32.17 -15.31 -14.14
CA ILE A 152 31.90 -16.50 -14.96
C ILE A 152 30.79 -16.11 -15.94
N VAL A 153 31.03 -16.32 -17.23
CA VAL A 153 30.07 -15.97 -18.29
C VAL A 153 29.55 -17.25 -18.94
N ILE A 154 28.23 -17.36 -19.07
CA ILE A 154 27.54 -18.41 -19.82
C ILE A 154 26.91 -17.72 -21.04
N ASP A 155 27.45 -17.99 -22.22
CA ASP A 155 27.01 -17.45 -23.51
C ASP A 155 26.43 -18.52 -24.45
N ASN A 156 26.50 -19.80 -24.05
CA ASN A 156 25.84 -20.89 -24.76
C ASN A 156 24.32 -20.80 -24.58
N LYS A 157 23.60 -20.52 -25.68
CA LYS A 157 22.14 -20.33 -25.69
C LYS A 157 21.37 -21.54 -25.15
N THR A 158 21.79 -22.75 -25.48
CA THR A 158 21.14 -23.97 -24.96
C THR A 158 21.33 -24.09 -23.46
N ALA A 159 22.53 -23.79 -22.94
CA ALA A 159 22.77 -23.77 -21.50
C ALA A 159 21.90 -22.72 -20.77
N ILE A 160 21.78 -21.52 -21.34
CA ILE A 160 20.91 -20.45 -20.80
C ILE A 160 19.44 -20.91 -20.75
N ALA A 161 18.94 -21.50 -21.84
CA ALA A 161 17.57 -22.02 -21.90
C ALA A 161 17.35 -23.17 -20.89
N SER A 162 18.33 -24.09 -20.77
CA SER A 162 18.26 -25.18 -19.79
C SER A 162 18.27 -24.69 -18.35
N ILE A 163 19.09 -23.68 -18.02
CA ILE A 163 19.10 -23.09 -16.67
C ILE A 163 17.73 -22.50 -16.32
N ALA A 164 17.13 -21.71 -17.23
CA ALA A 164 15.79 -21.17 -17.02
C ALA A 164 14.76 -22.29 -16.79
N LYS A 165 14.83 -23.36 -17.58
CA LYS A 165 13.96 -24.53 -17.41
C LYS A 165 14.17 -25.22 -16.06
N PHE A 166 15.41 -25.49 -15.66
CA PHE A 166 15.69 -26.13 -14.37
C PHE A 166 15.23 -25.28 -13.19
N CYS A 167 15.35 -23.94 -13.29
CA CYS A 167 14.80 -23.03 -12.30
C CYS A 167 13.27 -23.11 -12.26
N ALA A 168 12.58 -23.09 -13.41
CA ALA A 168 11.12 -23.23 -13.47
C ALA A 168 10.64 -24.55 -12.85
N ASP A 169 11.20 -25.68 -13.29
CA ASP A 169 10.88 -27.01 -12.77
C ASP A 169 11.19 -27.12 -11.26
N GLY A 170 12.29 -26.49 -10.82
CA GLY A 170 12.66 -26.41 -9.41
C GLY A 170 11.64 -25.63 -8.57
N LEU A 171 11.13 -24.51 -9.08
CA LEU A 171 10.11 -23.71 -8.40
C LEU A 171 8.78 -24.45 -8.24
N GLU A 172 8.42 -25.35 -9.17
CA GLU A 172 7.22 -26.19 -9.05
C GLU A 172 7.37 -27.30 -8.00
N THR A 173 8.60 -27.73 -7.72
CA THR A 173 8.88 -28.89 -6.86
C THR A 173 9.37 -28.53 -5.45
N VAL A 174 9.85 -27.30 -5.24
CA VAL A 174 10.31 -26.83 -3.94
C VAL A 174 9.13 -26.44 -3.05
N ASN A 175 8.95 -27.19 -1.95
CA ASN A 175 8.04 -26.83 -0.87
C ASN A 175 8.86 -26.27 0.32
N SER A 176 9.21 -24.99 0.24
CA SER A 176 9.96 -24.29 1.30
C SER A 176 9.42 -22.89 1.50
N ASP A 177 8.95 -22.60 2.72
CA ASP A 177 8.44 -21.28 3.10
C ASP A 177 9.50 -20.20 2.92
N GLN A 178 10.78 -20.54 3.11
CA GLN A 178 11.90 -19.62 2.95
C GLN A 178 12.04 -19.07 1.52
N MET A 179 11.55 -19.79 0.51
CA MET A 179 11.55 -19.31 -0.87
C MET A 179 10.55 -18.17 -1.08
N ASN A 180 9.47 -18.15 -0.30
CA ASN A 180 8.40 -17.16 -0.40
C ASN A 180 8.63 -15.95 0.53
N THR A 181 9.52 -16.07 1.53
CA THR A 181 9.81 -14.97 2.45
C THR A 181 10.74 -13.94 1.80
N GLY A 182 10.22 -12.72 1.59
CA GLY A 182 11.03 -11.54 1.32
C GLY A 182 11.98 -11.24 2.48
N SER A 183 13.07 -10.53 2.18
CA SER A 183 13.96 -10.03 3.24
C SER A 183 13.65 -8.57 3.56
N VAL A 184 13.67 -8.23 4.85
CA VAL A 184 13.47 -6.85 5.31
C VAL A 184 14.80 -6.22 5.70
N ASP A 185 14.97 -4.96 5.33
CA ASP A 185 16.13 -4.17 5.75
C ASP A 185 15.71 -3.17 6.83
N LEU A 186 15.86 -3.55 8.10
CA LEU A 186 15.51 -2.69 9.23
C LEU A 186 16.48 -1.52 9.43
N SER A 187 17.62 -1.52 8.73
CA SER A 187 18.67 -0.51 8.91
C SER A 187 18.46 0.74 8.05
N ASN A 188 17.61 0.67 7.03
CA ASN A 188 17.39 1.76 6.10
C ASN A 188 15.90 1.95 5.80
N PRO A 189 15.27 3.04 6.29
CA PRO A 189 13.89 3.33 5.95
C PRO A 189 13.78 3.64 4.45
N HIS A 190 12.75 3.06 3.82
CA HIS A 190 12.39 3.32 2.45
C HIS A 190 11.46 4.52 2.36
N THR A 191 11.78 5.42 1.44
CA THR A 191 11.00 6.62 1.17
C THR A 191 10.54 6.59 -0.29
N GLU A 192 9.23 6.44 -0.47
CA GLU A 192 8.51 6.61 -1.72
C GLU A 192 8.38 8.10 -2.10
N SER A 193 7.96 8.37 -3.34
CA SER A 193 7.69 9.74 -3.76
C SER A 193 6.44 10.31 -3.09
N PHE A 194 6.35 11.65 -2.99
CA PHE A 194 5.15 12.32 -2.50
C PHE A 194 3.88 11.97 -3.30
N SER A 195 4.01 11.66 -4.60
CA SER A 195 2.86 11.20 -5.39
C SER A 195 2.38 9.81 -4.95
N VAL A 196 3.30 8.91 -4.61
CA VAL A 196 2.92 7.58 -4.09
C VAL A 196 2.30 7.72 -2.69
N PHE A 197 2.84 8.61 -1.86
CA PHE A 197 2.23 8.95 -0.57
C PHE A 197 0.81 9.52 -0.73
N ALA A 198 0.60 10.47 -1.65
CA ALA A 198 -0.71 10.99 -2.00
C ALA A 198 -1.67 9.90 -2.50
N TYR A 199 -1.18 8.99 -3.33
CA TYR A 199 -1.96 7.88 -3.86
C TYR A 199 -2.42 6.94 -2.74
N TYR A 200 -1.50 6.49 -1.89
CA TYR A 200 -1.82 5.56 -0.79
C TYR A 200 -2.75 6.21 0.24
N PHE A 201 -2.50 7.46 0.60
CA PHE A 201 -3.42 8.24 1.44
C PHE A 201 -4.83 8.31 0.84
N SER A 202 -4.93 8.59 -0.47
CA SER A 202 -6.22 8.64 -1.17
C SER A 202 -6.91 7.29 -1.18
N GLN A 203 -6.18 6.18 -1.35
CA GLN A 203 -6.74 4.82 -1.28
C GLN A 203 -7.33 4.52 0.10
N MET A 204 -6.62 4.86 1.18
CA MET A 204 -7.14 4.64 2.54
C MET A 204 -8.44 5.42 2.79
N ILE A 205 -8.52 6.68 2.35
CA ILE A 205 -9.74 7.48 2.45
C ILE A 205 -10.86 6.86 1.59
N ILE A 206 -10.56 6.42 0.37
CA ILE A 206 -11.54 5.74 -0.50
C ILE A 206 -12.08 4.48 0.16
N THR A 207 -11.22 3.64 0.74
CA THR A 207 -11.64 2.46 1.51
C THR A 207 -12.59 2.87 2.63
N ALA A 208 -12.22 3.87 3.44
CA ALA A 208 -13.06 4.34 4.54
C ALA A 208 -14.45 4.76 4.07
N LEU A 209 -14.53 5.52 2.96
CA LEU A 209 -15.79 5.96 2.36
C LEU A 209 -16.62 4.78 1.82
N ASN A 210 -15.99 3.72 1.30
CA ASN A 210 -16.68 2.51 0.83
C ASN A 210 -17.35 1.73 1.96
N TYR A 211 -16.91 1.90 3.21
CA TYR A 211 -17.56 1.31 4.38
C TYR A 211 -18.70 2.15 4.95
N GLN A 212 -18.91 3.37 4.44
CA GLN A 212 -20.01 4.23 4.87
C GLN A 212 -21.22 4.05 3.95
N GLU A 213 -22.25 3.33 4.41
CA GLU A 213 -23.47 3.08 3.62
C GLU A 213 -24.13 4.38 3.16
N GLN A 214 -24.22 5.37 4.05
CA GLN A 214 -24.78 6.69 3.75
C GLN A 214 -24.01 7.46 2.65
N VAL A 215 -22.74 7.13 2.43
CA VAL A 215 -21.95 7.67 1.30
C VAL A 215 -22.27 6.90 0.03
N LYS A 216 -22.30 5.57 0.10
CA LYS A 216 -22.60 4.69 -1.05
C LYS A 216 -23.98 4.93 -1.63
N GLU A 217 -24.99 5.13 -0.79
CA GLU A 217 -26.37 5.41 -1.21
C GLU A 217 -26.50 6.70 -2.05
N LYS A 218 -25.56 7.65 -1.89
CA LYS A 218 -25.52 8.91 -2.64
C LYS A 218 -24.84 8.77 -4.01
N ARG A 219 -24.20 7.64 -4.30
CA ARG A 219 -23.54 7.40 -5.60
C ARG A 219 -24.58 7.13 -6.67
N LYS A 220 -24.27 7.54 -7.91
CA LYS A 220 -25.06 7.13 -9.08
C LYS A 220 -24.98 5.61 -9.25
N LYS A 221 -26.06 4.98 -9.71
CA LYS A 221 -26.11 3.52 -9.93
C LYS A 221 -24.93 3.07 -10.81
N GLY A 222 -24.15 2.11 -10.32
CA GLY A 222 -22.98 1.56 -11.00
C GLY A 222 -21.70 2.41 -10.90
N ALA A 223 -21.72 3.54 -10.18
CA ALA A 223 -20.52 4.35 -9.96
C ALA A 223 -19.75 3.87 -8.72
N ASN A 224 -18.44 3.70 -8.86
CA ASN A 224 -17.55 3.33 -7.74
C ASN A 224 -17.29 4.49 -6.78
N MET A 225 -17.42 5.75 -7.24
CA MET A 225 -17.17 6.95 -6.46
C MET A 225 -17.88 8.16 -7.09
N SER A 226 -18.51 9.00 -6.27
CA SER A 226 -19.16 10.25 -6.68
C SER A 226 -18.16 11.39 -6.87
N ASP A 227 -18.60 12.49 -7.49
CA ASP A 227 -17.75 13.67 -7.67
C ASP A 227 -17.50 14.40 -6.35
N LYS A 228 -18.46 14.36 -5.41
CA LYS A 228 -18.28 14.94 -4.06
C LYS A 228 -17.23 14.20 -3.25
N GLU A 229 -17.14 12.88 -3.37
CA GLU A 229 -16.07 12.10 -2.75
C GLU A 229 -14.70 12.46 -3.34
N LYS A 230 -14.60 12.62 -4.67
CA LYS A 230 -13.36 13.05 -5.32
C LYS A 230 -12.94 14.45 -4.86
N THR A 231 -13.88 15.39 -4.80
CA THR A 231 -13.63 16.75 -4.28
C THR A 231 -13.17 16.69 -2.82
N LEU A 232 -13.80 15.88 -1.96
CA LEU A 232 -13.36 15.70 -0.58
C LEU A 232 -11.90 15.23 -0.52
N ILE A 233 -11.54 14.17 -1.25
CA ILE A 233 -10.17 13.63 -1.25
C ILE A 233 -9.17 14.68 -1.75
N SER A 234 -9.50 15.41 -2.81
CA SER A 234 -8.71 16.53 -3.32
C SER A 234 -8.46 17.61 -2.24
N HIS A 235 -9.50 18.03 -1.52
CA HIS A 235 -9.37 19.02 -0.45
C HIS A 235 -8.55 18.47 0.73
N LEU A 236 -8.67 17.18 1.05
CA LEU A 236 -7.86 16.55 2.10
C LEU A 236 -6.38 16.48 1.72
N LEU A 237 -6.04 16.17 0.47
CA LEU A 237 -4.66 16.19 -0.02
C LEU A 237 -4.01 17.57 0.14
N TYR A 238 -4.77 18.64 -0.15
CA TYR A 238 -4.31 20.01 0.07
C TYR A 238 -4.24 20.37 1.56
N PHE A 239 -5.31 20.13 2.30
CA PHE A 239 -5.43 20.47 3.72
C PHE A 239 -4.32 19.82 4.57
N THR A 240 -3.97 18.58 4.27
CA THR A 240 -2.92 17.84 4.98
C THR A 240 -1.50 18.25 4.55
N GLY A 241 -1.36 19.06 3.50
CA GLY A 241 -0.09 19.48 2.93
C GLY A 241 0.64 18.40 2.13
N ILE A 242 -0.01 17.27 1.80
CA ILE A 242 0.57 16.24 0.94
C ILE A 242 0.76 16.79 -0.48
N VAL A 243 -0.21 17.58 -0.95
CA VAL A 243 -0.17 18.29 -2.21
C VAL A 243 -0.26 19.78 -1.92
N SER A 244 0.75 20.55 -2.33
CA SER A 244 0.81 22.00 -2.07
C SER A 244 0.17 22.84 -3.19
N ASN A 245 -0.23 22.23 -4.31
CA ASN A 245 -0.80 22.95 -5.44
C ASN A 245 -2.30 23.19 -5.24
N GLU A 246 -2.70 24.45 -5.08
CA GLU A 246 -4.08 24.88 -4.91
C GLU A 246 -5.00 24.51 -6.09
N SER A 247 -4.46 24.22 -7.27
CA SER A 247 -5.27 23.78 -8.41
C SER A 247 -6.06 22.51 -8.11
N VAL A 248 -5.61 21.69 -7.14
CA VAL A 248 -6.31 20.48 -6.69
C VAL A 248 -7.65 20.78 -6.01
N LEU A 249 -7.89 22.03 -5.58
CA LEU A 249 -9.16 22.47 -5.00
C LEU A 249 -10.20 22.83 -6.07
N VAL A 250 -9.76 23.21 -7.27
CA VAL A 250 -10.64 23.66 -8.35
C VAL A 250 -11.30 22.46 -9.04
N ASP A 251 -10.52 21.42 -9.30
CA ASP A 251 -11.01 20.17 -9.87
C ASP A 251 -10.28 18.95 -9.29
N TYR A 252 -10.79 17.76 -9.62
CA TYR A 252 -10.24 16.48 -9.17
C TYR A 252 -9.48 15.73 -10.28
N ASP A 253 -8.98 16.42 -11.30
CA ASP A 253 -8.24 15.79 -12.40
C ASP A 253 -6.85 15.33 -11.98
N TYR A 254 -6.21 16.05 -11.04
CA TYR A 254 -5.01 15.55 -10.37
C TYR A 254 -5.27 14.21 -9.71
N LEU A 255 -6.34 14.09 -8.89
CA LEU A 255 -6.70 12.84 -8.22
C LEU A 255 -6.98 11.72 -9.23
N LYS A 256 -7.75 11.96 -10.30
CA LYS A 256 -7.99 10.96 -11.35
C LYS A 256 -6.68 10.46 -11.97
N SER A 257 -5.79 11.38 -12.29
CA SER A 257 -4.51 11.07 -12.94
C SER A 257 -3.62 10.27 -12.00
N LEU A 258 -3.59 10.66 -10.72
CA LEU A 258 -2.89 9.98 -9.65
C LEU A 258 -3.37 8.53 -9.46
N LEU A 259 -4.68 8.34 -9.31
CA LEU A 259 -5.30 7.03 -9.15
C LEU A 259 -5.06 6.13 -10.38
N LYS A 260 -5.12 6.71 -11.59
CA LYS A 260 -4.84 5.97 -12.82
C LYS A 260 -3.37 5.58 -12.95
N GLN A 261 -2.45 6.49 -12.59
CA GLN A 261 -1.01 6.27 -12.72
C GLN A 261 -0.52 5.13 -11.82
N TYR A 262 -1.06 5.03 -10.61
CA TYR A 262 -0.55 4.12 -9.58
C TYR A 262 -1.47 2.93 -9.29
N LYS A 263 -2.55 2.71 -10.07
CA LYS A 263 -3.53 1.62 -9.83
C LYS A 263 -2.94 0.22 -9.66
N ASP A 264 -1.82 -0.06 -10.33
CA ASP A 264 -1.15 -1.37 -10.27
C ASP A 264 0.20 -1.28 -9.52
N LYS A 265 0.49 -0.16 -8.84
CA LYS A 265 1.76 0.00 -8.13
C LYS A 265 1.74 -0.84 -6.85
N ASP A 266 2.68 -1.77 -6.79
CA ASP A 266 2.99 -2.50 -5.57
C ASP A 266 3.86 -1.61 -4.65
N ILE A 267 3.32 -1.25 -3.47
CA ILE A 267 4.03 -0.49 -2.44
C ILE A 267 4.64 -1.49 -1.45
N ARG A 268 5.81 -2.02 -1.83
CA ARG A 268 6.55 -3.11 -1.15
C ARG A 268 7.30 -2.64 0.09
N SER A 269 6.58 -2.05 1.04
CA SER A 269 7.11 -1.69 2.36
C SER A 269 6.21 -2.22 3.47
N LEU A 270 6.74 -2.59 4.63
CA LEU A 270 5.92 -2.69 5.84
C LEU A 270 5.69 -1.29 6.39
N ASN A 271 4.54 -1.09 7.04
CA ASN A 271 4.27 0.16 7.72
C ASN A 271 5.13 0.23 8.99
N ALA A 272 6.00 1.22 9.15
CA ALA A 272 6.88 1.30 10.32
C ALA A 272 6.19 1.69 11.64
N PHE A 273 4.89 2.01 11.62
CA PHE A 273 4.15 2.45 12.81
C PHE A 273 3.08 1.47 13.27
N TYR A 274 2.61 0.61 12.36
CA TYR A 274 1.42 -0.23 12.52
C TYR A 274 1.67 -1.69 12.07
N TYR A 275 2.92 -2.16 12.20
CA TYR A 275 3.30 -3.56 11.97
C TYR A 275 3.14 -4.42 13.22
#